data_AF-A0A1I2BPG2-F1
#
_entry.id   AF-A0A1I2BPG2-F1
#
_cell.length_a   1.000
_cell.length_b   1.000
_cell.length_c   1.000
_cell.angle_alpha   90.00
_cell.angle_beta   90.00
_cell.angle_gamma   90.00
#
_symmetry.space_group_name_H-M   'P 1'
#
loop_
_entity.id
_entity.type
_entity.pdbx_description
1 polymer ?
#
loop_
_entity_poly.entity_id
_entity_poly.type
_entity_poly.pdbx_seq_one_letter_code
_entity_poly.pdbx_strand_id
1 'polypeptide(L)'
;MLTTRDIESKEFGKSVNGYKRDEVDNFLNLIMVDYENLTKENLRLTNENSKLNRDIEVCKKNEATVIDTLNSAKKLMNDISASAEKRAELLVKNAEVEALAITKEARDSVIKLTEEVEVLKSKIKKYKNEYRELLTKELARIDDKQLYLLDEIERDFLPASLEENSEEDFFRGLGNSKKTRVI
;
A
#
# COMPACT_ATOMS: atom_id res chain seq x y z
N MET A 1 -0.75 -22.39 81.78
CA MET A 1 0.33 -23.41 81.73
C MET A 1 1.31 -23.10 82.86
N LEU A 2 1.94 -24.12 83.42
CA LEU A 2 3.00 -23.96 84.41
C LEU A 2 4.26 -23.46 83.72
N THR A 3 4.97 -22.52 84.34
CA THR A 3 6.31 -22.09 83.93
C THR A 3 7.36 -22.93 84.65
N THR A 4 8.60 -22.95 84.15
CA THR A 4 9.73 -23.58 84.86
C THR A 4 9.86 -23.05 86.30
N ARG A 5 9.55 -21.76 86.49
CA ARG A 5 9.52 -21.10 87.81
C ARG A 5 8.40 -21.63 88.72
N ASP A 6 7.24 -21.94 88.15
CA ASP A 6 6.12 -22.55 88.90
C ASP A 6 6.47 -23.98 89.34
N ILE A 7 7.27 -24.71 88.55
CA ILE A 7 7.75 -26.07 88.88
C ILE A 7 8.79 -25.99 90.02
N GLU A 8 9.70 -25.02 89.97
CA GLU A 8 10.73 -24.81 91.00
C GLU A 8 10.12 -24.41 92.36
N SER A 9 9.12 -23.53 92.37
CA SER A 9 8.46 -23.07 93.60
C SER A 9 7.43 -24.06 94.18
N LYS A 10 7.28 -25.26 93.60
CA LYS A 10 6.21 -26.18 93.95
C LYS A 10 6.51 -26.93 95.24
N GLU A 11 5.79 -26.59 96.31
CA GLU A 11 5.83 -27.37 97.55
C GLU A 11 4.78 -28.49 97.57
N PHE A 12 5.21 -29.69 98.00
CA PHE A 12 4.35 -30.86 98.19
C PHE A 12 4.11 -31.12 99.68
N GLY A 13 2.87 -31.46 100.04
CA GLY A 13 2.51 -31.85 101.41
C GLY A 13 3.15 -33.19 101.83
N LYS A 14 3.48 -33.34 103.11
CA LYS A 14 4.06 -34.58 103.65
C LYS A 14 2.96 -35.60 103.96
N SER A 15 3.18 -36.86 103.59
CA SER A 15 2.27 -37.98 103.89
C SER A 15 3.08 -39.20 104.35
N VAL A 16 2.49 -40.04 105.20
CA VAL A 16 3.16 -41.19 105.87
C VAL A 16 3.63 -42.26 104.88
N ASN A 17 2.99 -42.37 103.70
CA ASN A 17 3.37 -43.28 102.60
C ASN A 17 3.70 -42.52 101.29
N GLY A 18 4.39 -41.39 101.37
CA GLY A 18 4.75 -40.57 100.20
C GLY A 18 6.02 -41.02 99.45
N TYR A 19 6.21 -40.47 98.24
CA TYR A 19 7.46 -40.60 97.49
C TYR A 19 8.62 -39.91 98.23
N LYS A 20 9.85 -40.39 98.01
CA LYS A 20 11.04 -39.77 98.58
C LYS A 20 11.29 -38.40 97.94
N ARG A 21 11.47 -37.39 98.79
CA ARG A 21 11.69 -36.00 98.36
C ARG A 21 12.86 -35.87 97.39
N ASP A 22 14.03 -36.43 97.72
CA ASP A 22 15.24 -36.27 96.90
C ASP A 22 15.11 -36.86 95.49
N GLU A 23 14.39 -37.98 95.36
CA GLU A 23 14.11 -38.61 94.04
C GLU A 23 13.13 -37.76 93.22
N VAL A 24 12.12 -37.17 93.88
CA VAL A 24 11.16 -36.26 93.25
C VAL A 24 11.83 -34.96 92.81
N ASP A 25 12.68 -34.36 93.65
CA ASP A 25 13.39 -33.12 93.34
C ASP A 25 14.35 -33.30 92.15
N ASN A 26 15.10 -34.40 92.10
CA ASN A 26 15.94 -34.73 90.94
C ASN A 26 15.12 -34.92 89.65
N PHE A 27 13.95 -35.55 89.74
CA PHE A 27 13.07 -35.72 88.58
C PHE A 27 12.47 -34.38 88.13
N LEU A 28 12.08 -33.51 89.05
CA LEU A 28 11.58 -32.16 88.76
C LEU A 28 12.65 -31.29 88.09
N ASN A 29 13.92 -31.39 88.52
CA ASN A 29 15.04 -30.73 87.85
C ASN A 29 15.20 -31.18 86.39
N LEU A 30 15.08 -32.50 86.13
CA LEU A 30 15.13 -33.04 84.77
C LEU A 30 13.98 -32.50 83.90
N ILE A 31 12.75 -32.52 84.45
CA ILE A 31 11.56 -31.94 83.79
C ILE A 31 11.78 -30.45 83.51
N MET A 32 12.37 -29.71 84.44
CA MET A 32 12.58 -28.28 84.31
C MET A 32 13.49 -27.96 83.12
N VAL A 33 14.60 -28.70 82.97
CA VAL A 33 15.53 -28.56 81.83
C VAL A 33 14.84 -28.88 80.51
N ASP A 34 14.12 -30.00 80.45
CA ASP A 34 13.40 -30.41 79.23
C ASP A 34 12.29 -29.41 78.87
N TYR A 35 11.58 -28.89 79.86
CA TYR A 35 10.52 -27.89 79.66
C TYR A 35 11.10 -26.57 79.15
N GLU A 36 12.26 -26.14 79.65
CA GLU A 36 12.95 -24.96 79.17
C GLU A 36 13.41 -25.12 77.71
N ASN A 37 13.95 -26.29 77.36
CA ASN A 37 14.35 -26.62 75.99
C ASN A 37 13.14 -26.64 75.04
N LEU A 38 12.03 -27.26 75.46
CA LEU A 38 10.75 -27.25 74.73
C LEU A 38 10.24 -25.83 74.51
N THR A 39 10.32 -24.96 75.52
CA THR A 39 9.85 -23.59 75.44
C THR A 39 10.71 -22.77 74.47
N LYS A 40 12.04 -22.92 74.52
CA LYS A 40 12.98 -22.28 73.58
C LYS A 40 12.73 -22.74 72.15
N GLU A 41 12.55 -24.04 71.94
CA GLU A 41 12.29 -24.59 70.61
C GLU A 41 10.92 -24.16 70.07
N ASN A 42 9.88 -24.13 70.90
CA ASN A 42 8.57 -23.63 70.51
C ASN A 42 8.64 -22.16 70.09
N LEU A 43 9.36 -21.32 70.86
CA LEU A 43 9.58 -19.91 70.48
C LEU A 43 10.33 -19.80 69.15
N ARG A 44 11.38 -20.61 68.95
CA ARG A 44 12.15 -20.65 67.69
C ARG A 44 11.26 -21.01 66.51
N LEU A 45 10.49 -22.08 66.63
CA LEU A 45 9.56 -22.55 65.60
C LEU A 45 8.45 -21.53 65.32
N THR A 46 7.91 -20.89 66.35
CA THR A 46 6.88 -19.86 66.19
C THR A 46 7.42 -18.64 65.44
N ASN A 47 8.65 -18.21 65.76
CA ASN A 47 9.31 -17.12 65.04
C ASN A 47 9.61 -17.49 63.58
N GLU A 48 10.09 -18.71 63.33
CA GLU A 48 10.34 -19.22 61.98
C GLU A 48 9.06 -19.30 61.16
N ASN A 49 7.98 -19.83 61.73
CA ASN A 49 6.67 -19.89 61.09
C ASN A 49 6.13 -18.48 60.78
N SER A 50 6.26 -17.54 61.73
CA SER A 50 5.89 -16.14 61.52
C SER A 50 6.71 -15.48 60.40
N LYS A 51 7.99 -15.82 60.26
CA LYS A 51 8.83 -15.34 59.16
C LYS A 51 8.39 -15.94 57.82
N LEU A 52 8.23 -17.26 57.75
CA LEU A 52 7.79 -17.95 56.54
C LEU A 52 6.43 -17.46 56.04
N ASN A 53 5.48 -17.20 56.95
CA ASN A 53 4.18 -16.62 56.58
C ASN A 53 4.32 -15.22 55.95
N ARG A 54 5.20 -14.36 56.48
CA ARG A 54 5.48 -13.05 55.87
C ARG A 54 6.10 -13.20 54.49
N ASP A 55 7.06 -14.12 54.33
CA ASP A 55 7.72 -14.35 53.05
C ASP A 55 6.72 -14.87 51.99
N ILE A 56 5.78 -15.74 52.40
CA ILE A 56 4.68 -16.22 51.56
C ILE A 56 3.75 -15.08 51.14
N GLU A 57 3.37 -14.19 52.07
CA GLU A 57 2.53 -13.03 51.74
C GLU A 57 3.21 -12.10 50.72
N VAL A 58 4.50 -11.84 50.90
CA VAL A 58 5.30 -11.05 49.94
C VAL A 58 5.34 -11.73 48.58
N CYS A 59 5.60 -13.04 48.53
CA CYS A 59 5.60 -13.80 47.28
C CYS A 59 4.25 -13.73 46.57
N LYS A 60 3.14 -13.93 47.30
CA LYS A 60 1.77 -13.83 46.74
C LYS A 60 1.49 -12.44 46.17
N LYS A 61 1.91 -11.38 46.86
CA LYS A 61 1.74 -10.00 46.39
C LYS A 61 2.55 -9.73 45.11
N ASN A 62 3.79 -10.23 45.06
CA ASN A 62 4.63 -10.10 43.88
C ASN A 62 4.06 -10.90 42.69
N GLU A 63 3.58 -12.11 42.93
CA GLU A 63 2.91 -12.94 41.92
C GLU A 63 1.69 -12.22 41.33
N ALA A 64 0.83 -11.66 42.18
CA ALA A 64 -0.32 -10.87 41.73
C ALA A 64 0.11 -9.68 40.85
N THR A 65 1.16 -8.96 41.26
CA THR A 65 1.69 -7.82 40.50
C THR A 65 2.24 -8.26 39.13
N VAL A 66 2.94 -9.40 39.07
CA VAL A 66 3.46 -9.96 37.82
C VAL A 66 2.32 -10.37 36.90
N ILE A 67 1.27 -11.01 37.42
CA ILE A 67 0.09 -11.41 36.66
C ILE A 67 -0.64 -10.17 36.11
N ASP A 68 -0.83 -9.13 36.93
CA ASP A 68 -1.46 -7.88 36.49
C ASP A 68 -0.65 -7.17 35.39
N THR A 69 0.67 -7.18 35.53
CA THR A 69 1.59 -6.64 34.52
C THR A 69 1.50 -7.44 33.22
N LEU A 70 1.48 -8.77 33.32
CA LEU A 70 1.35 -9.67 32.16
C LEU A 70 0.01 -9.48 31.45
N ASN A 71 -1.08 -9.35 32.19
CA ASN A 71 -2.41 -9.07 31.65
C ASN A 71 -2.45 -7.70 30.96
N SER A 72 -1.82 -6.69 31.57
CA SER A 72 -1.69 -5.35 30.96
C SER A 72 -0.88 -5.39 29.67
N ALA A 73 0.24 -6.12 29.66
CA ALA A 73 1.05 -6.33 28.47
C ALA A 73 0.27 -7.05 27.36
N LYS A 74 -0.47 -8.11 27.70
CA LYS A 74 -1.33 -8.83 26.76
C LYS A 74 -2.42 -7.93 26.16
N LYS A 75 -3.05 -7.09 26.98
CA LYS A 75 -4.04 -6.11 26.51
C LYS A 75 -3.41 -5.12 25.53
N LEU A 76 -2.26 -4.54 25.88
CA LEU A 76 -1.53 -3.63 25.00
C LEU A 76 -1.16 -4.30 23.67
N MET A 77 -0.73 -5.56 23.71
CA MET A 77 -0.39 -6.31 22.51
C MET A 77 -1.61 -6.51 21.60
N ASN A 78 -2.78 -6.82 22.17
CA ASN A 78 -4.02 -6.92 21.41
C ASN A 78 -4.43 -5.56 20.79
N ASP A 79 -4.31 -4.47 21.55
CA ASP A 79 -4.63 -3.12 21.07
C ASP A 79 -3.70 -2.70 19.92
N ILE A 80 -2.40 -3.06 20.02
CA ILE A 80 -1.41 -2.84 18.95
C ILE A 80 -1.79 -3.64 17.70
N SER A 81 -2.10 -4.93 17.84
CA SER A 81 -2.50 -5.79 16.72
C SER A 81 -3.75 -5.25 16.02
N ALA A 82 -4.81 -4.92 16.77
CA ALA A 82 -6.03 -4.35 16.21
C ALA A 82 -5.80 -3.01 15.50
N SER A 83 -4.94 -2.14 16.07
CA SER A 83 -4.55 -0.88 15.44
C SER A 83 -3.72 -1.09 14.17
N ALA A 84 -2.80 -2.06 14.16
CA ALA A 84 -1.99 -2.40 13.00
C ALA A 84 -2.85 -2.96 11.86
N GLU A 85 -3.79 -3.86 12.15
CA GLU A 85 -4.74 -4.40 11.18
C GLU A 85 -5.56 -3.30 10.52
N LYS A 86 -6.16 -2.40 11.32
CA LYS A 86 -6.94 -1.28 10.80
C LYS A 86 -6.10 -0.34 9.93
N ARG A 87 -4.85 -0.07 10.32
CA ARG A 87 -3.93 0.75 9.50
C ARG A 87 -3.56 0.05 8.19
N ALA A 88 -3.32 -1.26 8.22
CA ALA A 88 -3.02 -2.03 7.03
C ALA A 88 -4.21 -2.03 6.05
N GLU A 89 -5.43 -2.23 6.54
CA GLU A 89 -6.65 -2.15 5.74
C GLU A 89 -6.82 -0.78 5.07
N LEU A 90 -6.63 0.30 5.85
CA LEU A 90 -6.69 1.66 5.32
C LEU A 90 -5.59 1.93 4.28
N LEU A 91 -4.38 1.41 4.48
CA LEU A 91 -3.28 1.58 3.54
C LEU A 91 -3.57 0.89 2.21
N VAL A 92 -4.09 -0.34 2.24
CA VAL A 92 -4.50 -1.07 1.03
C VAL A 92 -5.62 -0.30 0.32
N LYS A 93 -6.65 0.12 1.05
CA LYS A 93 -7.77 0.86 0.47
C LYS A 93 -7.34 2.20 -0.16
N ASN A 94 -6.43 2.92 0.50
CA ASN A 94 -5.90 4.17 -0.05
C ASN A 94 -5.06 3.92 -1.30
N ALA A 95 -4.23 2.88 -1.29
CA ALA A 95 -3.44 2.49 -2.46
C ALA A 95 -4.33 2.08 -3.65
N GLU A 96 -5.43 1.38 -3.40
CA GLU A 96 -6.43 1.04 -4.43
C GLU A 96 -7.08 2.30 -5.02
N VAL A 97 -7.52 3.24 -4.18
CA VAL A 97 -8.11 4.50 -4.63
C VAL A 97 -7.12 5.32 -5.45
N GLU A 98 -5.87 5.42 -5.00
CA GLU A 98 -4.81 6.14 -5.69
C GLU A 98 -4.46 5.50 -7.04
N ALA A 99 -4.35 4.18 -7.08
CA ALA A 99 -4.13 3.44 -8.33
C ALA A 99 -5.29 3.66 -9.33
N LEU A 100 -6.54 3.66 -8.86
CA LEU A 100 -7.69 3.97 -9.68
C LEU A 100 -7.68 5.41 -10.20
N ALA A 101 -7.25 6.37 -9.37
CA ALA A 101 -7.11 7.77 -9.78
C ALA A 101 -6.04 7.93 -10.88
N ILE A 102 -4.85 7.34 -10.68
CA ILE A 102 -3.75 7.38 -11.65
C ILE A 102 -4.16 6.73 -12.97
N THR A 103 -4.81 5.57 -12.94
CA THR A 103 -5.24 4.88 -14.16
C THR A 103 -6.32 5.65 -14.91
N LYS A 104 -7.22 6.33 -14.19
CA LYS A 104 -8.22 7.23 -14.80
C LYS A 104 -7.54 8.43 -15.47
N GLU A 105 -6.63 9.11 -14.76
CA GLU A 105 -5.91 10.26 -15.30
C GLU A 105 -5.09 9.90 -16.54
N ALA A 106 -4.43 8.73 -16.53
CA ALA A 106 -3.70 8.21 -17.69
C ALA A 106 -4.64 7.98 -18.89
N ARG A 107 -5.82 7.39 -18.68
CA ARG A 107 -6.82 7.18 -19.75
C ARG A 107 -7.33 8.51 -20.29
N ASP A 108 -7.68 9.44 -19.42
CA ASP A 108 -8.16 10.76 -19.82
C ASP A 108 -7.09 11.52 -20.63
N SER A 109 -5.82 11.37 -20.26
CA SER A 109 -4.68 11.93 -21.00
C SER A 109 -4.51 11.30 -22.38
N VAL A 110 -4.67 9.97 -22.49
CA VAL A 110 -4.62 9.27 -23.79
C VAL A 110 -5.74 9.74 -24.72
N ILE A 111 -6.95 9.94 -24.21
CA ILE A 111 -8.08 10.45 -25.00
C ILE A 111 -7.75 11.84 -25.53
N LYS A 112 -7.31 12.77 -24.67
CA LYS A 112 -6.91 14.13 -25.07
C LYS A 112 -5.82 14.13 -26.14
N LEU A 113 -4.75 13.35 -25.94
CA LEU A 113 -3.67 13.24 -26.91
C LEU A 113 -4.16 12.68 -28.25
N THR A 114 -5.08 11.72 -28.23
CA THR A 114 -5.66 11.15 -29.45
C THR A 114 -6.49 12.19 -30.20
N GLU A 115 -7.30 12.98 -29.49
CA GLU A 115 -8.05 14.10 -30.07
C GLU A 115 -7.12 15.16 -30.68
N GLU A 116 -6.05 15.53 -29.97
CA GLU A 116 -5.04 16.47 -30.49
C GLU A 116 -4.35 15.95 -31.76
N VAL A 117 -4.04 14.66 -31.82
CA VAL A 117 -3.47 14.01 -33.01
C VAL A 117 -4.44 14.08 -34.18
N GLU A 118 -5.72 13.81 -33.99
CA GLU A 118 -6.73 13.89 -35.06
C GLU A 118 -6.93 15.34 -35.55
N VAL A 119 -6.95 16.31 -34.63
CA VAL A 119 -6.97 17.73 -34.98
C VAL A 119 -5.74 18.09 -35.80
N LEU A 120 -4.54 17.65 -35.41
CA LEU A 120 -3.31 17.93 -36.14
C LEU A 120 -3.29 17.29 -37.53
N LYS A 121 -3.73 16.03 -37.66
CA LYS A 121 -3.91 15.37 -38.96
C LYS A 121 -4.85 16.14 -39.87
N SER A 122 -5.97 16.62 -39.33
CA SER A 122 -6.93 17.43 -40.09
C SER A 122 -6.31 18.74 -40.59
N LYS A 123 -5.50 19.41 -39.76
CA LYS A 123 -4.73 20.61 -40.14
C LYS A 123 -3.73 20.30 -41.24
N ILE A 124 -2.95 19.23 -41.12
CA ILE A 124 -1.99 18.81 -42.16
C ILE A 124 -2.71 18.54 -43.48
N LYS A 125 -3.86 17.82 -43.43
CA LYS A 125 -4.66 17.55 -44.63
C LYS A 125 -5.18 18.83 -45.26
N LYS A 126 -5.65 19.78 -44.45
CA LYS A 126 -6.11 21.10 -44.92
C LYS A 126 -4.98 21.87 -45.60
N TYR A 127 -3.83 22.03 -44.95
CA TYR A 127 -2.68 22.70 -45.55
C TYR A 127 -2.20 22.04 -46.84
N LYS A 128 -2.19 20.70 -46.89
CA LYS A 128 -1.84 19.96 -48.11
C LYS A 128 -2.79 20.26 -49.27
N ASN A 129 -4.09 20.35 -48.99
CA ASN A 129 -5.10 20.68 -50.00
C ASN A 129 -4.94 22.13 -50.47
N GLU A 130 -4.81 23.09 -49.54
CA GLU A 130 -4.59 24.51 -49.86
C GLU A 130 -3.34 24.71 -50.73
N TYR A 131 -2.23 24.02 -50.41
CA TYR A 131 -1.02 24.06 -51.23
C TYR A 131 -1.22 23.46 -52.62
N ARG A 132 -1.95 22.34 -52.71
CA ARG A 132 -2.25 21.70 -54.00
C ARG A 132 -3.11 22.62 -54.88
N GLU A 133 -4.11 23.26 -54.30
CA GLU A 133 -4.97 24.22 -54.99
C GLU A 133 -4.16 25.44 -55.47
N LEU A 134 -3.29 26.00 -54.60
CA LEU A 134 -2.41 27.12 -54.97
C LEU A 134 -1.50 26.76 -56.15
N LEU A 135 -0.83 25.61 -56.08
CA LEU A 135 0.06 25.16 -57.15
C LEU A 135 -0.70 24.90 -58.46
N THR A 136 -1.90 24.30 -58.39
CA THR A 136 -2.74 24.06 -59.57
C THR A 136 -3.18 25.37 -60.21
N LYS A 137 -3.53 26.37 -59.39
CA LYS A 137 -3.90 27.71 -59.85
C LYS A 137 -2.73 28.43 -60.53
N GLU A 138 -1.53 28.37 -59.96
CA GLU A 138 -0.34 28.98 -60.59
C GLU A 138 0.06 28.24 -61.88
N LEU A 139 -0.08 26.91 -61.95
CA LEU A 139 0.14 26.16 -63.19
C LEU A 139 -0.85 26.57 -64.28
N ALA A 140 -2.15 26.59 -63.99
CA ALA A 140 -3.17 27.02 -64.94
C ALA A 140 -2.92 28.46 -65.45
N ARG A 141 -2.49 29.36 -64.56
CA ARG A 141 -2.11 30.73 -64.93
C ARG A 141 -0.91 30.78 -65.89
N ILE A 142 0.07 29.89 -65.73
CA ILE A 142 1.22 29.79 -66.63
C ILE A 142 0.78 29.24 -67.99
N ASP A 143 -0.03 28.19 -68.00
CA ASP A 143 -0.54 27.57 -69.23
C ASP A 143 -1.39 28.58 -70.03
N ASP A 144 -2.29 29.32 -69.37
CA ASP A 144 -3.08 30.40 -70.00
C ASP A 144 -2.17 31.49 -70.58
N LYS A 145 -1.14 31.93 -69.83
CA LYS A 145 -0.18 32.94 -70.32
C LYS A 145 0.67 32.43 -71.47
N GLN A 146 1.02 31.15 -71.50
CA GLN A 146 1.71 30.55 -72.64
C GLN A 146 0.83 30.58 -73.87
N LEU A 147 -0.47 30.33 -73.73
CA LEU A 147 -1.41 30.40 -74.86
C LEU A 147 -1.47 31.81 -75.46
N TYR A 148 -1.54 32.86 -74.63
CA TYR A 148 -1.49 34.25 -75.11
C TYR A 148 -0.13 34.64 -75.70
N LEU A 149 0.97 34.17 -75.10
CA LEU A 149 2.32 34.43 -75.61
C LEU A 149 2.58 33.76 -76.96
N LEU A 150 2.12 32.51 -77.15
CA LEU A 150 2.25 31.80 -78.41
C LEU A 150 1.39 32.44 -79.50
N ASP A 151 0.17 32.86 -79.18
CA ASP A 151 -0.74 33.52 -80.14
C ASP A 151 -0.21 34.91 -80.57
N GLU A 152 0.42 35.67 -79.65
CA GLU A 152 1.14 36.91 -80.00
C GLU A 152 2.35 36.64 -80.90
N ILE A 153 3.17 35.63 -80.59
CA ILE A 153 4.31 35.25 -81.43
C ILE A 153 3.85 34.78 -82.81
N GLU A 154 2.74 34.02 -82.89
CA GLU A 154 2.21 33.51 -84.15
C GLU A 154 1.64 34.64 -85.03
N ARG A 155 0.99 35.65 -84.45
CA ARG A 155 0.58 36.87 -85.16
C ARG A 155 1.75 37.70 -85.67
N ASP A 156 2.83 37.81 -84.90
CA ASP A 156 4.00 38.60 -85.30
C ASP A 156 4.88 37.88 -86.35
N PHE A 157 4.79 36.56 -86.46
CA PHE A 157 5.55 35.73 -87.41
C PHE A 157 4.77 35.24 -88.64
N LEU A 158 3.45 35.42 -88.70
CA LEU A 158 2.68 35.18 -89.92
C LEU A 158 2.80 36.40 -90.86
N PRO A 159 3.51 36.31 -91.98
CA PRO A 159 3.50 37.38 -92.96
C PRO A 159 2.09 37.51 -93.55
N ALA A 160 1.62 38.75 -93.72
CA ALA A 160 0.33 39.09 -94.35
C ALA A 160 0.17 38.60 -95.81
N SER A 161 1.08 37.76 -96.31
CA SER A 161 1.11 37.20 -97.66
C SER A 161 0.39 35.86 -97.80
N LEU A 162 -0.36 35.40 -96.79
CA LEU A 162 -1.19 34.18 -96.87
C LEU A 162 -2.69 34.47 -97.03
N GLU A 163 -3.08 35.75 -97.13
CA GLU A 163 -4.44 36.18 -97.47
C GLU A 163 -4.48 36.80 -98.88
N GLU A 164 -4.12 36.04 -99.93
CA GLU A 164 -4.63 36.33 -101.29
C GLU A 164 -4.33 35.18 -102.28
N ASN A 165 -5.39 34.73 -102.97
CA ASN A 165 -5.45 33.89 -104.18
C ASN A 165 -5.36 32.35 -104.05
N SER A 166 -6.51 31.67 -104.16
CA SER A 166 -7.02 31.18 -105.46
C SER A 166 -8.24 30.28 -105.28
N GLU A 167 -9.45 30.81 -105.52
CA GLU A 167 -10.51 30.02 -106.13
C GLU A 167 -10.13 29.73 -107.59
N GLU A 168 -10.61 28.60 -108.11
CA GLU A 168 -10.67 28.23 -109.54
C GLU A 168 -9.35 27.91 -110.28
N ASP A 169 -9.00 26.62 -110.36
CA ASP A 169 -8.88 25.88 -111.63
C ASP A 169 -8.12 24.56 -111.41
N PHE A 170 -8.77 23.41 -111.66
CA PHE A 170 -8.32 22.32 -112.56
C PHE A 170 -9.09 21.02 -112.30
N PHE A 171 -10.37 20.99 -112.71
CA PHE A 171 -11.03 19.71 -112.99
C PHE A 171 -10.27 18.98 -114.12
N ARG A 172 -9.55 17.91 -113.80
CA ARG A 172 -9.16 16.79 -114.69
C ARG A 172 -8.55 15.69 -113.83
N GLY A 173 -8.99 14.44 -113.80
CA GLY A 173 -10.03 13.76 -114.52
C GLY A 173 -10.16 12.33 -114.00
N LEU A 174 -11.41 11.87 -113.97
CA LEU A 174 -11.85 10.52 -114.31
C LEU A 174 -11.36 9.33 -113.45
N GLY A 175 -12.34 8.64 -112.87
CA GLY A 175 -12.47 7.21 -113.20
C GLY A 175 -12.65 6.24 -112.04
N ASN A 176 -13.91 6.10 -111.60
CA ASN A 176 -14.63 4.83 -111.42
C ASN A 176 -14.02 3.67 -110.59
N SER A 177 -14.78 3.27 -109.56
CA SER A 177 -15.57 2.01 -109.54
C SER A 177 -15.33 1.03 -108.38
N LYS A 178 -16.40 0.89 -107.56
CA LYS A 178 -16.94 -0.33 -106.88
C LYS A 178 -16.10 -0.88 -105.70
N LYS A 179 -16.64 -1.52 -104.65
CA LYS A 179 -17.95 -1.92 -104.08
C LYS A 179 -17.58 -2.39 -102.65
N THR A 180 -18.34 -2.13 -101.58
CA THR A 180 -19.27 -3.10 -100.91
C THR A 180 -18.59 -4.45 -100.57
N ARG A 181 -18.63 -5.07 -99.37
CA ARG A 181 -19.68 -5.22 -98.34
C ARG A 181 -19.11 -6.12 -97.20
N VAL A 182 -19.53 -5.88 -95.94
CA VAL A 182 -20.00 -6.83 -94.87
C VAL A 182 -19.28 -8.20 -94.77
N ILE A 183 -18.78 -8.63 -93.61
CA ILE A 183 -19.51 -9.03 -92.38
C ILE A 183 -18.82 -8.50 -91.13
#